data_AF-A0A9D4TRM9-F1
#
_entry.id   AF-A0A9D4TRM9-F1
#
_cell.length_a   1.000
_cell.length_b   1.000
_cell.length_c   1.000
_cell.angle_alpha   90.00
_cell.angle_beta   90.00
_cell.angle_gamma   90.00
#
_symmetry.space_group_name_H-M   'P 1'
#
loop_
_entity.id
_entity.type
_entity.pdbx_description
1 polymer ?
#
loop_
_entity_poly.entity_id
_entity_poly.type
_entity_poly.pdbx_seq_one_letter_code
_entity_poly.pdbx_strand_id
1 'polypeptide(L)'
;MSPTNGNIYKVLGKAILLASMSFSIGSVTMSSTFSVQNFSTSQEILQRAANALTQYLIIATIWTAGCSSLLYASYGRQGLLISVAANAAIMLWIERTYAASFKIAASQNGLQMPYMWRLS
;
A
#
# COMPACT_ATOMS: atom_id res chain seq x y z
N MET A 1 -38.64 10.27 -4.61
CA MET A 1 -38.27 10.55 -3.20
C MET A 1 -37.08 11.49 -3.21
N SER A 2 -37.26 12.73 -2.75
CA SER A 2 -36.16 13.70 -2.60
C SER A 2 -35.20 13.21 -1.51
N PRO A 3 -33.87 13.21 -1.72
CA PRO A 3 -32.93 12.82 -0.68
C PRO A 3 -33.05 13.82 0.47
N THR A 4 -33.60 13.38 1.60
CA THR A 4 -33.59 14.13 2.87
C THR A 4 -32.16 14.57 3.19
N ASN A 5 -31.96 15.83 3.57
CA ASN A 5 -30.65 16.47 3.80
C ASN A 5 -29.66 15.65 4.65
N GLY A 6 -30.13 14.74 5.53
CA GLY A 6 -29.26 13.80 6.27
C GLY A 6 -28.52 12.76 5.40
N ASN A 7 -29.00 12.51 4.17
CA ASN A 7 -28.38 11.59 3.22
C ASN A 7 -27.22 12.26 2.46
N ILE A 8 -27.35 13.54 2.10
CA ILE A 8 -26.29 14.25 1.38
C ILE A 8 -25.03 14.42 2.24
N TYR A 9 -25.16 14.69 3.55
CA TYR A 9 -24.01 14.77 4.45
C TYR A 9 -23.30 13.42 4.62
N LYS A 10 -24.05 12.30 4.66
CA LYS A 10 -23.46 10.96 4.71
C LYS A 10 -22.72 10.61 3.42
N VAL A 11 -23.29 10.95 2.27
CA VAL A 11 -22.66 10.73 0.96
C VAL A 11 -21.41 11.60 0.84
N LEU A 12 -21.47 12.88 1.20
CA LEU A 12 -20.34 13.80 1.18
C LEU A 12 -19.21 13.30 2.10
N GLY A 13 -19.53 12.89 3.33
CA GLY A 13 -18.55 12.34 4.26
C GLY A 13 -17.86 11.09 3.73
N LYS A 14 -18.61 10.17 3.10
CA LYS A 14 -18.04 8.99 2.44
C LYS A 14 -17.15 9.37 1.25
N ALA A 15 -17.58 10.33 0.44
CA ALA A 15 -16.80 10.80 -0.70
C ALA A 15 -15.46 11.42 -0.27
N ILE A 16 -15.47 12.27 0.76
CA ILE A 16 -14.26 12.85 1.35
C ILE A 16 -13.35 11.74 1.88
N LEU A 17 -13.88 10.79 2.64
CA LEU A 17 -13.11 9.67 3.18
C LEU A 17 -12.41 8.85 2.06
N LEU A 18 -13.15 8.50 1.01
CA LEU A 18 -12.60 7.74 -0.13
C LEU A 18 -11.55 8.55 -0.90
N ALA A 19 -11.79 9.85 -1.09
CA ALA A 19 -10.82 10.75 -1.72
C ALA A 19 -9.54 10.87 -0.86
N SER A 20 -9.67 11.00 0.46
CA SER A 20 -8.53 11.04 1.39
C SER A 20 -7.73 9.74 1.37
N MET A 21 -8.39 8.57 1.35
CA MET A 21 -7.71 7.27 1.22
C MET A 21 -6.91 7.20 -0.08
N SER A 22 -7.50 7.63 -1.20
CA SER A 22 -6.85 7.65 -2.51
C SER A 22 -5.65 8.61 -2.53
N PHE A 23 -5.81 9.80 -1.95
CA PHE A 23 -4.74 10.78 -1.80
C PHE A 23 -3.59 10.25 -0.94
N SER A 24 -3.87 9.64 0.21
CA SER A 24 -2.85 9.06 1.09
C SER A 24 -2.07 7.95 0.38
N ILE A 25 -2.75 7.02 -0.29
CA ILE A 25 -2.10 5.93 -1.02
C ILE A 25 -1.24 6.49 -2.16
N GLY A 26 -1.80 7.40 -2.96
CA GLY A 26 -1.10 8.02 -4.09
C GLY A 26 0.12 8.83 -3.64
N SER A 27 -0.03 9.66 -2.60
CA SER A 27 1.03 10.51 -2.07
C SER A 27 2.19 9.68 -1.49
N VAL A 28 1.90 8.65 -0.69
CA VAL A 28 2.93 7.76 -0.13
C VAL A 28 3.63 6.98 -1.23
N THR A 29 2.90 6.47 -2.22
CA THR A 29 3.48 5.72 -3.34
C THR A 29 4.38 6.61 -4.19
N MET A 30 3.91 7.80 -4.57
CA MET A 30 4.69 8.76 -5.35
C MET A 30 5.97 9.18 -4.62
N SER A 31 5.83 9.64 -3.37
CA SER A 31 6.97 10.10 -2.58
C SER A 31 8.00 8.99 -2.38
N SER A 32 7.56 7.79 -2.03
CA SER A 32 8.48 6.69 -1.73
C SER A 32 9.19 6.16 -2.98
N THR A 33 8.49 6.01 -4.10
CA THR A 33 9.11 5.58 -5.37
C THR A 33 10.09 6.63 -5.89
N PHE A 34 9.73 7.91 -5.81
CA PHE A 34 10.63 9.02 -6.11
C PHE A 34 11.88 8.97 -5.22
N SER A 35 11.71 8.77 -3.91
CA SER A 35 12.84 8.68 -2.99
C SER A 35 13.77 7.50 -3.30
N VAL A 36 13.21 6.32 -3.59
CA VAL A 36 14.01 5.14 -3.96
C VAL A 36 14.83 5.43 -5.21
N GLN A 37 14.21 6.00 -6.24
CA GLN A 37 14.87 6.24 -7.53
C GLN A 37 15.98 7.30 -7.43
N ASN A 38 15.80 8.33 -6.61
CA ASN A 38 16.73 9.48 -6.58
C ASN A 38 17.76 9.45 -5.44
N PHE A 39 17.49 8.74 -4.34
CA PHE A 39 18.36 8.77 -3.16
C PHE A 39 19.07 7.44 -2.84
N SER A 40 18.77 6.36 -3.56
CA SER A 40 19.43 5.05 -3.35
C SER A 40 20.75 4.96 -4.12
N THR A 41 21.76 5.70 -3.68
CA THR A 41 23.07 5.80 -4.35
C THR A 41 24.07 4.69 -3.98
N SER A 42 23.77 3.89 -2.95
CA SER A 42 24.61 2.78 -2.51
C SER A 42 23.78 1.52 -2.27
N GLN A 43 24.44 0.35 -2.31
CA GLN A 43 23.79 -0.94 -2.08
C GLN A 43 23.13 -1.01 -0.70
N GLU A 44 23.75 -0.40 0.31
CA GLU A 44 23.24 -0.35 1.68
C GLU A 44 21.93 0.44 1.75
N ILE A 45 21.86 1.61 1.10
CA ILE A 45 20.65 2.45 1.09
C ILE A 45 19.52 1.74 0.32
N LEU A 46 19.85 1.13 -0.81
CA LEU A 46 18.88 0.39 -1.62
C LEU A 46 18.30 -0.82 -0.86
N GLN A 47 19.15 -1.56 -0.13
CA GLN A 47 18.69 -2.66 0.72
C GLN A 47 17.89 -2.18 1.92
N ARG A 48 18.27 -1.08 2.57
CA ARG A 48 17.47 -0.46 3.65
C ARG A 48 16.08 -0.07 3.18
N ALA A 49 15.94 0.45 1.96
CA ALA A 49 14.65 0.75 1.37
C ALA A 49 13.79 -0.51 1.14
N ALA A 50 14.39 -1.62 0.68
CA ALA A 50 13.70 -2.90 0.55
C ALA A 50 13.29 -3.51 1.91
N ASN A 51 14.12 -3.33 2.94
CA ASN A 51 13.79 -3.76 4.30
C ASN A 51 12.63 -2.93 4.87
N ALA A 52 12.60 -1.62 4.62
CA ALA A 52 11.49 -0.75 5.01
C ALA A 52 10.18 -1.16 4.33
N LEU A 53 10.22 -1.49 3.03
CA LEU A 53 9.06 -2.05 2.32
C LEU A 53 8.60 -3.38 2.93
N THR A 54 9.54 -4.26 3.29
CA THR A 54 9.21 -5.55 3.94
C THR A 54 8.50 -5.33 5.27
N GLN A 55 8.98 -4.41 6.11
CA GLN A 55 8.32 -4.04 7.38
C GLN A 55 6.91 -3.48 7.15
N TYR A 56 6.75 -2.63 6.13
CA TYR A 56 5.43 -2.14 5.74
C TYR A 56 4.47 -3.26 5.33
N LEU A 57 4.92 -4.24 4.53
CA LEU A 57 4.10 -5.37 4.11
C LEU A 57 3.71 -6.29 5.27
N ILE A 58 4.57 -6.44 6.28
CA ILE A 58 4.24 -7.16 7.53
C ILE A 58 3.12 -6.43 8.28
N ILE A 59 3.25 -5.12 8.48
CA ILE A 59 2.21 -4.31 9.14
C ILE A 59 0.90 -4.38 8.36
N ALA A 60 0.96 -4.28 7.03
CA ALA A 60 -0.21 -4.37 6.17
C ALA A 60 -0.89 -5.75 6.28
N THR A 61 -0.12 -6.82 6.47
CA THR A 61 -0.66 -8.18 6.68
C THR A 61 -1.44 -8.27 7.99
N ILE A 62 -0.91 -7.71 9.08
CA ILE A 62 -1.62 -7.61 10.37
C ILE A 62 -2.91 -6.80 10.19
N TRP A 63 -2.83 -5.69 9.47
CA TRP A 63 -3.99 -4.84 9.21
C TRP A 63 -5.06 -5.56 8.38
N THR A 64 -4.64 -6.36 7.40
CA THR A 64 -5.52 -7.19 6.59
C THR A 64 -6.29 -8.17 7.46
N ALA A 65 -5.64 -8.81 8.43
CA ALA A 65 -6.32 -9.71 9.38
C ALA A 65 -7.39 -8.97 10.21
N GLY A 66 -7.08 -7.75 10.68
CA GLY A 66 -8.04 -6.89 11.39
C GLY A 66 -9.25 -6.50 10.54
N CYS A 67 -9.01 -5.96 9.33
CA CYS A 67 -10.08 -5.58 8.40
C CYS A 67 -10.93 -6.79 7.96
N SER A 68 -10.28 -7.92 7.71
CA SER A 68 -10.93 -9.17 7.34
C SER A 68 -11.84 -9.68 8.45
N SER A 69 -11.41 -9.58 9.71
CA SER A 69 -12.22 -9.96 10.88
C SER A 69 -13.44 -9.05 11.03
N LEU A 70 -13.26 -7.72 10.86
CA LEU A 70 -14.35 -6.74 10.92
C LEU A 70 -15.40 -6.99 9.83
N LEU A 71 -14.95 -7.24 8.59
CA LEU A 71 -15.84 -7.51 7.46
C LEU A 71 -16.49 -8.89 7.55
N TYR A 72 -15.81 -9.87 8.14
CA TYR A 72 -16.42 -11.16 8.47
C TYR A 72 -17.56 -11.00 9.49
N ALA A 73 -17.36 -10.19 10.54
CA ALA A 73 -18.40 -9.94 11.53
C ALA A 73 -19.63 -9.23 10.92
N SER A 74 -19.43 -8.36 9.92
CA SER A 74 -20.51 -7.57 9.32
C SER A 74 -21.22 -8.26 8.15
N TYR A 75 -20.49 -9.05 7.35
CA TYR A 75 -20.96 -9.61 6.07
C TYR A 75 -20.64 -11.11 5.89
N GLY A 76 -20.20 -11.78 6.95
CA GLY A 76 -19.86 -13.20 6.93
C GLY A 76 -18.71 -13.54 5.99
N ARG A 77 -18.73 -14.77 5.44
CA ARG A 77 -17.64 -15.29 4.58
C ARG A 77 -17.41 -14.44 3.33
N GLN A 78 -18.44 -13.81 2.77
CA GLN A 78 -18.29 -12.94 1.60
C GLN A 78 -17.46 -11.70 1.93
N GLY A 79 -17.73 -11.06 3.09
CA GLY A 79 -16.93 -9.92 3.57
C GLY A 79 -15.46 -10.27 3.78
N LEU A 80 -15.19 -11.45 4.37
CA LEU A 80 -13.84 -11.98 4.53
C LEU A 80 -13.11 -12.13 3.19
N LEU A 81 -13.72 -12.83 2.23
CA LEU A 81 -13.10 -13.09 0.94
C LEU A 81 -12.81 -11.80 0.16
N ILE A 82 -13.76 -10.87 0.15
CA ILE A 82 -13.58 -9.57 -0.51
C ILE A 82 -12.46 -8.78 0.17
N SER A 83 -12.40 -8.77 1.51
CA SER A 83 -11.36 -8.07 2.26
C SER A 83 -9.96 -8.61 1.96
N VAL A 84 -9.80 -9.93 2.02
CA VAL A 84 -8.51 -10.59 1.76
C VAL A 84 -8.09 -10.34 0.32
N ALA A 85 -8.99 -10.52 -0.66
CA ALA A 85 -8.68 -10.31 -2.07
C ALA A 85 -8.28 -8.85 -2.37
N ALA A 86 -9.01 -7.88 -1.81
CA ALA A 86 -8.72 -6.46 -2.02
C ALA A 86 -7.37 -6.06 -1.39
N ASN A 87 -7.10 -6.50 -0.16
CA ASN A 87 -5.82 -6.20 0.50
C ASN A 87 -4.63 -6.87 -0.21
N ALA A 88 -4.78 -8.15 -0.60
CA ALA A 88 -3.75 -8.86 -1.35
C ALA A 88 -3.44 -8.16 -2.70
N ALA A 89 -4.47 -7.72 -3.41
CA ALA A 89 -4.30 -6.98 -4.66
C ALA A 89 -3.52 -5.67 -4.46
N ILE A 90 -3.82 -4.91 -3.40
CA ILE A 90 -3.11 -3.67 -3.07
C ILE A 90 -1.65 -3.95 -2.69
N MET A 91 -1.40 -4.94 -1.84
CA MET A 91 -0.03 -5.32 -1.44
C MET A 91 0.82 -5.74 -2.65
N LEU A 92 0.28 -6.60 -3.51
CA LEU A 92 0.96 -7.04 -4.74
C LEU A 92 1.25 -5.86 -5.67
N TRP A 93 0.32 -4.91 -5.78
CA TRP A 93 0.52 -3.70 -6.58
C TRP A 93 1.63 -2.82 -6.02
N ILE A 94 1.67 -2.60 -4.69
CA ILE A 94 2.74 -1.85 -4.02
C ILE A 94 4.08 -2.55 -4.24
N GLU A 95 4.16 -3.86 -4.00
CA GLU A 95 5.39 -4.63 -4.16
C GLU A 95 5.95 -4.51 -5.59
N ARG A 96 5.10 -4.66 -6.62
CA ARG A 96 5.51 -4.50 -8.03
C ARG A 96 5.99 -3.08 -8.36
N THR A 97 5.31 -2.07 -7.82
CA THR A 97 5.64 -0.67 -8.05
C THR A 97 7.01 -0.31 -7.46
N TYR A 98 7.32 -0.84 -6.27
CA TYR A 98 8.63 -0.69 -5.67
C TYR A 98 9.70 -1.52 -6.36
N ALA A 99 9.40 -2.76 -6.77
CA ALA A 99 10.34 -3.58 -7.53
C ALA A 99 10.79 -2.89 -8.83
N ALA A 100 9.88 -2.21 -9.53
CA ALA A 100 10.21 -1.39 -10.69
C ALA A 100 11.13 -0.21 -10.31
N SER A 101 10.85 0.46 -9.19
CA SER A 101 11.67 1.59 -8.70
C SER A 101 13.07 1.15 -8.26
N PHE A 102 13.19 0.00 -7.60
CA PHE A 102 14.47 -0.61 -7.25
C PHE A 102 15.27 -0.98 -8.49
N LYS A 103 14.61 -1.51 -9.54
CA LYS A 103 15.27 -1.82 -10.82
C LYS A 103 15.84 -0.58 -11.48
N ILE A 104 15.08 0.53 -11.48
CA ILE A 104 15.55 1.81 -12.03
C ILE A 104 16.77 2.30 -11.23
N ALA A 105 16.65 2.40 -9.90
CA ALA A 105 17.73 2.86 -9.04
C ALA A 105 19.00 2.00 -9.16
N ALA A 106 18.85 0.68 -9.22
CA ALA A 106 19.94 -0.26 -9.39
C ALA A 106 20.66 -0.07 -10.73
N SER A 107 19.89 0.06 -11.82
CA SER A 107 20.46 0.27 -13.15
C SER A 107 21.21 1.61 -13.28
N GLN A 108 20.71 2.66 -12.66
CA GLN A 108 21.30 4.00 -12.73
C GLN A 108 22.60 4.12 -11.93
N ASN A 109 22.72 3.38 -10.82
CA ASN A 109 23.87 3.46 -9.92
C ASN A 109 24.81 2.25 -10.03
N GLY A 110 24.60 1.34 -10.99
CA GLY A 110 25.40 0.12 -11.14
C GLY A 110 25.30 -0.83 -9.94
N LEU A 111 24.18 -0.81 -9.22
CA LEU A 111 23.93 -1.62 -8.03
C LEU A 111 23.21 -2.92 -8.39
N GLN A 112 23.18 -3.86 -7.44
CA GLN A 112 22.41 -5.09 -7.56
C GLN A 112 21.00 -4.90 -7.04
N MET A 113 20.04 -5.60 -7.63
CA MET A 113 18.66 -5.64 -7.12
C MET A 113 18.65 -6.04 -5.65
N PRO A 114 17.92 -5.32 -4.78
CA PRO A 114 17.86 -5.65 -3.37
C PRO A 114 17.06 -6.93 -3.17
N TYR A 115 17.37 -7.63 -2.09
CA TYR A 115 16.60 -8.81 -1.68
C TYR A 115 15.30 -8.35 -1.03
N MET A 116 14.19 -8.68 -1.66
CA MET A 116 12.85 -8.51 -1.09
C MET A 116 12.63 -9.57 -0.01
N TRP A 117 11.89 -9.23 1.05
CA TRP A 117 11.54 -10.16 2.15
C TRP A 117 12.71 -10.63 3.03
N ARG A 118 13.87 -9.97 2.94
CA ARG A 118 15.00 -10.23 3.83
C ARG A 118 14.93 -9.28 5.02
N LEU A 119 14.57 -9.80 6.19
CA LEU A 119 14.73 -9.08 7.45
C LEU A 119 16.21 -9.14 7.82
N SER A 120 16.90 -7.99 7.82
CA SER A 120 18.29 -7.85 8.28
C SER A 120 18.33 -7.37 9.73
#